data_AF-A0A2W1MQW8-F1
#
_entry.id   AF-A0A2W1MQW8-F1
#
_cell.length_a   1.000
_cell.length_b   1.000
_cell.length_c   1.000
_cell.angle_alpha   90.00
_cell.angle_beta   90.00
_cell.angle_gamma   90.00
#
_symmetry.space_group_name_H-M   'P 1'
#
loop_
_entity.id
_entity.type
_entity.pdbx_description
1 polymer ?
#
loop_
_entity_poly.entity_id
_entity_poly.type
_entity_poly.pdbx_seq_one_letter_code
_entity_poly.pdbx_strand_id
1 'polypeptide(L)'
;MKPVSPLALLGLAPLLGTSDLLVKSLGITLVALPLLTLFGAALPTLRRLLQGRALWLGATLLAGVLVGLAQLLMQAAAFELHRALGPFLALLALPCLLLVASEPGGPDAGLRQGLVFASFALALGALRELLGHASLLAHGEWLGLGALHWQAAADGLPLFVSAPGGLILLGLLLALVRLKP
;
A
#
# COMPACT_ATOMS: atom_id res chain seq x y z
N MET A 1 -20.39 17.02 -4.27
CA MET A 1 -19.74 15.81 -3.74
C MET A 1 -18.28 15.84 -4.16
N LYS A 2 -17.34 16.19 -3.26
CA LYS A 2 -15.90 16.13 -3.60
C LYS A 2 -15.57 14.67 -3.93
N PRO A 3 -15.04 14.36 -5.13
CA PRO A 3 -14.80 12.98 -5.51
C PRO A 3 -13.91 12.33 -4.46
N VAL A 4 -14.30 11.13 -4.05
CA VAL A 4 -13.46 10.24 -3.25
C VAL A 4 -12.08 10.23 -3.93
N SER A 5 -11.00 10.49 -3.18
CA SER A 5 -9.68 10.60 -3.78
C SER A 5 -9.44 9.33 -4.60
N PRO A 6 -9.11 9.42 -5.90
CA PRO A 6 -9.02 8.27 -6.79
C PRO A 6 -8.01 7.21 -6.31
N LEU A 7 -7.13 7.60 -5.38
CA LEU A 7 -6.27 6.74 -4.57
C LEU A 7 -7.03 5.62 -3.85
N ALA A 8 -8.19 5.94 -3.28
CA ALA A 8 -8.98 4.99 -2.52
C ALA A 8 -9.51 3.89 -3.44
N LEU A 9 -10.09 4.25 -4.58
CA LEU A 9 -10.72 3.28 -5.48
C LEU A 9 -9.73 2.33 -6.16
N LEU A 10 -8.56 2.83 -6.60
CA LEU A 10 -7.57 2.03 -7.33
C LEU A 10 -6.52 1.37 -6.42
N GLY A 11 -6.25 1.93 -5.24
CA GLY A 11 -5.33 1.38 -4.22
C GLY A 11 -6.00 0.44 -3.21
N LEU A 12 -7.32 0.26 -3.29
CA LEU A 12 -8.13 -0.54 -2.38
C LEU A 12 -7.68 -2.01 -2.30
N ALA A 13 -7.39 -2.64 -3.43
CA ALA A 13 -7.04 -4.05 -3.50
C ALA A 13 -5.73 -4.39 -2.75
N PRO A 14 -4.59 -3.70 -3.00
CA PRO A 14 -3.39 -3.93 -2.19
C PRO A 14 -3.59 -3.52 -0.73
N LEU A 15 -4.38 -2.49 -0.42
CA LEU A 15 -4.68 -2.11 0.97
C LEU A 15 -5.44 -3.19 1.74
N LEU A 16 -6.50 -3.75 1.15
CA LEU A 16 -7.33 -4.76 1.81
C LEU A 16 -6.61 -6.11 1.93
N GLY A 17 -5.90 -6.52 0.88
CA GLY A 17 -5.21 -7.81 0.86
C GLY A 17 -3.95 -7.90 1.72
N THR A 18 -3.41 -6.76 2.15
CA THR A 18 -2.19 -6.71 2.99
C THR A 18 -2.41 -6.19 4.40
N SER A 19 -3.67 -5.85 4.74
CA SER A 19 -4.05 -5.39 6.08
C SER A 19 -4.52 -6.50 7.01
N ASP A 20 -4.40 -7.77 6.63
CA ASP A 20 -4.72 -8.88 7.55
C ASP A 20 -3.72 -8.97 8.71
N LEU A 21 -2.46 -8.56 8.47
CA LEU A 21 -1.37 -8.54 9.44
C LEU A 21 -0.60 -7.22 9.31
N LEU A 22 -0.21 -6.64 10.43
CA LEU A 22 0.63 -5.45 10.49
C LEU A 22 1.97 -5.67 9.79
N VAL A 23 2.55 -6.87 9.89
CA VAL A 23 3.80 -7.24 9.19
C VAL A 23 3.66 -7.15 7.67
N LYS A 24 2.54 -7.62 7.12
CA LYS A 24 2.24 -7.51 5.68
C LYS A 24 2.07 -6.04 5.26
N SER A 25 1.38 -5.25 6.09
CA SER A 25 1.19 -3.82 5.87
C SER A 25 2.52 -3.05 5.93
N LEU A 26 3.41 -3.39 6.86
CA LEU A 26 4.77 -2.84 6.93
C LEU A 26 5.58 -3.21 5.69
N GLY A 27 5.55 -4.48 5.28
CA GLY A 27 6.25 -4.95 4.09
C GLY A 27 5.84 -4.22 2.82
N ILE A 28 4.53 -4.11 2.56
CA ILE A 28 4.05 -3.42 1.35
C ILE A 28 4.33 -1.92 1.40
N THR A 29 4.28 -1.28 2.56
CA THR A 29 4.53 0.17 2.68
C THR A 29 6.00 0.53 2.51
N LEU A 30 6.90 -0.31 3.04
CA LEU A 30 8.34 -0.19 2.83
C LEU A 30 8.72 -0.31 1.35
N VAL A 31 7.96 -1.08 0.56
CA VAL A 31 8.12 -1.15 -0.90
C VAL A 31 7.42 0.01 -1.61
N ALA A 32 6.18 0.32 -1.22
CA ALA A 32 5.33 1.29 -1.91
C ALA A 32 5.89 2.71 -1.89
N LEU A 33 6.42 3.14 -0.74
CA LEU A 33 6.88 4.49 -0.53
C LEU A 33 8.07 4.86 -1.44
N PRO A 34 9.19 4.11 -1.46
CA PRO A 34 10.27 4.38 -2.41
C PRO A 34 9.83 4.20 -3.86
N LEU A 35 8.99 3.20 -4.16
CA LEU A 35 8.51 2.96 -5.52
C LEU A 35 7.71 4.14 -6.07
N LEU A 36 6.76 4.68 -5.31
CA LEU A 36 5.93 5.83 -5.71
C LEU A 36 6.75 7.13 -5.79
N THR A 37 7.70 7.33 -4.89
CA THR A 37 8.61 8.50 -4.96
C THR A 37 9.48 8.46 -6.20
N LEU A 38 10.07 7.30 -6.53
CA LEU A 38 10.94 7.13 -7.68
C LEU A 38 10.16 7.26 -8.99
N PHE A 39 8.95 6.67 -9.05
CA PHE A 39 8.06 6.84 -10.19
C PHE A 39 7.65 8.31 -10.36
N GLY A 40 7.31 9.00 -9.27
CA GLY A 40 7.00 10.43 -9.27
C GLY A 40 8.17 11.31 -9.71
N ALA A 41 9.41 10.93 -9.36
CA ALA A 41 10.61 11.63 -9.80
C ALA A 41 10.89 11.44 -11.30
N ALA A 42 10.60 10.27 -11.86
CA ALA A 42 10.79 9.97 -13.27
C ALA A 42 9.68 10.54 -14.18
N LEU A 43 8.49 10.76 -13.63
CA LEU A 43 7.31 11.19 -14.38
C LEU A 43 7.47 12.55 -15.11
N PRO A 44 8.05 13.61 -14.53
CA PRO A 44 8.30 14.88 -15.24
C PRO A 44 9.19 14.70 -16.47
N THR A 45 10.22 13.87 -16.36
CA THR A 45 11.10 13.54 -17.49
C THR A 45 10.31 12.80 -18.56
N LEU A 46 9.53 11.79 -18.18
CA LEU A 46 8.70 11.03 -19.12
C LEU A 46 7.69 11.91 -19.86
N ARG A 47 7.07 12.88 -19.18
CA ARG A 47 6.14 13.86 -19.78
C ARG A 47 6.81 14.83 -20.74
N ARG A 48 8.13 15.07 -20.61
CA ARG A 48 8.90 15.85 -21.60
C ARG A 48 9.20 15.05 -22.85
N LEU A 49 9.42 13.73 -22.74
CA LEU A 49 9.75 12.86 -23.87
C LEU A 49 8.52 12.34 -24.62
N LEU A 50 7.42 12.04 -23.92
CA LEU A 50 6.26 11.33 -24.46
C LEU A 50 4.97 12.13 -24.23
N GLN A 51 4.06 12.07 -25.20
CA GLN A 51 2.77 12.74 -25.14
C GLN A 51 1.62 11.79 -25.53
N GLY A 52 0.41 12.12 -25.07
CA GLY A 52 -0.81 11.38 -25.39
C GLY A 52 -0.73 9.90 -24.98
N ARG A 53 -1.05 8.99 -25.91
CA ARG A 53 -1.05 7.54 -25.65
C ARG A 53 0.34 6.98 -25.33
N ALA A 54 1.40 7.55 -25.89
CA ALA A 54 2.76 7.09 -25.66
C ALA A 54 3.20 7.29 -24.19
N LEU A 55 2.73 8.35 -23.54
CA LEU A 55 2.98 8.62 -22.13
C LEU A 55 2.43 7.50 -21.24
N TRP A 56 1.17 7.10 -21.47
CA TRP A 56 0.52 6.03 -20.70
C TRP A 56 1.21 4.68 -20.87
N LEU A 57 1.65 4.36 -22.10
CA LEU A 57 2.42 3.14 -22.37
C LEU A 57 3.79 3.19 -21.68
N GLY A 58 4.54 4.28 -21.83
CA GLY A 58 5.84 4.46 -21.18
C GLY A 58 5.74 4.40 -19.65
N ALA A 59 4.70 4.99 -19.08
CA ALA A 59 4.44 4.96 -17.64
C ALA A 59 4.12 3.54 -17.15
N THR A 60 3.33 2.77 -17.91
CA THR A 60 3.00 1.38 -17.56
C THR A 60 4.25 0.50 -17.59
N LEU A 61 5.11 0.67 -18.61
CA LEU A 61 6.38 -0.04 -18.71
C LEU A 61 7.31 0.31 -17.55
N LEU A 62 7.46 1.60 -17.24
CA LEU A 62 8.28 2.06 -16.12
C LEU A 62 7.77 1.51 -14.78
N ALA A 63 6.46 1.56 -14.54
CA ALA A 63 5.85 0.99 -13.35
C ALA A 63 6.11 -0.52 -13.26
N GLY A 64 5.96 -1.26 -14.38
CA GLY A 64 6.24 -2.69 -14.44
C GLY A 64 7.68 -3.05 -14.11
N VAL A 65 8.66 -2.29 -14.63
CA VAL A 65 10.08 -2.49 -14.31
C VAL A 65 10.36 -2.21 -12.84
N LEU A 66 9.85 -1.10 -12.30
CA LEU A 66 10.03 -0.76 -10.88
C LEU A 66 9.41 -1.80 -9.94
N VAL A 67 8.20 -2.26 -10.25
CA VAL A 67 7.53 -3.32 -9.49
C VAL A 67 8.30 -4.64 -9.60
N GLY A 68 8.80 -5.00 -10.79
CA GLY A 68 9.62 -6.20 -10.99
C GLY A 68 10.93 -6.17 -10.20
N LEU A 69 11.61 -5.02 -10.18
CA LEU A 69 12.81 -4.82 -9.35
C LEU A 69 12.48 -4.95 -7.86
N ALA A 70 11.37 -4.36 -7.41
CA ALA A 70 10.91 -4.51 -6.03
C ALA A 70 10.56 -5.96 -5.67
N GLN A 71 9.95 -6.71 -6.59
CA GLN A 71 9.67 -8.14 -6.41
C GLN A 71 10.97 -8.94 -6.21
N LEU A 72 11.98 -8.73 -7.05
CA LEU A 72 13.28 -9.39 -6.94
C LEU A 72 14.02 -9.03 -5.64
N LEU A 73 14.03 -7.74 -5.27
CA LEU A 73 14.63 -7.28 -4.02
C LEU A 73 13.94 -7.91 -2.80
N MET A 74 12.61 -7.98 -2.81
CA MET A 74 11.85 -8.60 -1.72
C MET A 74 12.06 -10.11 -1.65
N GLN A 75 12.18 -10.78 -2.80
CA GLN A 75 12.51 -12.20 -2.85
C GLN A 75 13.90 -12.48 -2.25
N ALA A 76 14.86 -11.58 -2.46
CA ALA A 76 16.20 -11.69 -1.88
C ALA A 76 16.25 -11.37 -0.38
N ALA A 77 15.44 -10.41 0.09
CA ALA A 77 15.44 -9.96 1.48
C ALA A 77 14.57 -10.82 2.42
N ALA A 78 13.36 -11.21 1.98
CA ALA A 78 12.38 -11.89 2.81
C ALA A 78 11.46 -12.78 1.96
N PHE A 79 11.84 -14.05 1.79
CA PHE A 79 11.16 -14.99 0.90
C PHE A 79 9.70 -15.28 1.31
N GLU A 80 9.43 -15.53 2.59
CA GLU A 80 8.07 -15.79 3.09
C GLU A 80 7.15 -14.57 2.89
N LEU A 81 7.68 -13.38 3.12
CA LEU A 81 6.95 -12.13 2.93
C LEU A 81 6.68 -11.87 1.44
N HIS A 82 7.64 -12.17 0.55
CA HIS A 82 7.44 -12.13 -0.90
C HIS A 82 6.33 -13.09 -1.35
N ARG A 83 6.30 -14.32 -0.82
CA ARG A 83 5.27 -15.31 -1.19
C ARG A 83 3.87 -14.84 -0.81
N ALA A 84 3.73 -14.14 0.32
CA ALA A 84 2.47 -13.59 0.80
C ALA A 84 2.06 -12.29 0.07
N LEU A 85 3.02 -11.43 -0.30
CA LEU A 85 2.77 -10.11 -0.88
C LEU A 85 2.88 -10.07 -2.42
N GLY A 86 3.44 -11.10 -3.05
CA GLY A 86 3.79 -11.13 -4.48
C GLY A 86 2.68 -10.66 -5.42
N PRO A 87 1.42 -11.16 -5.28
CA PRO A 87 0.30 -10.69 -6.08
C PRO A 87 -0.01 -9.21 -5.85
N PHE A 88 0.03 -8.75 -4.60
CA PHE A 88 -0.26 -7.36 -4.24
C PHE A 88 0.85 -6.39 -4.66
N LEU A 89 2.10 -6.85 -4.76
CA LEU A 89 3.19 -6.08 -5.36
C LEU A 89 2.90 -5.77 -6.82
N ALA A 90 2.36 -6.70 -7.60
CA ALA A 90 1.98 -6.43 -8.99
C ALA A 90 0.93 -5.30 -9.09
N LEU A 91 0.00 -5.24 -8.12
CA LEU A 91 -1.04 -4.23 -8.08
C LEU A 91 -0.54 -2.81 -7.70
N LEU A 92 0.70 -2.65 -7.25
CA LEU A 92 1.31 -1.33 -7.01
C LEU A 92 1.51 -0.51 -8.29
N ALA A 93 1.42 -1.14 -9.47
CA ALA A 93 1.40 -0.44 -10.74
C ALA A 93 0.19 0.52 -10.87
N LEU A 94 -0.97 0.19 -10.28
CA LEU A 94 -2.18 1.02 -10.38
C LEU A 94 -2.01 2.40 -9.70
N PRO A 95 -1.55 2.49 -8.44
CA PRO A 95 -1.19 3.77 -7.81
C PRO A 95 -0.17 4.59 -8.61
N CYS A 96 0.80 3.95 -9.28
CA CYS A 96 1.75 4.66 -10.14
C CYS A 96 1.04 5.32 -11.32
N LEU A 97 0.18 4.58 -12.01
CA LEU A 97 -0.61 5.10 -13.13
C LEU A 97 -1.57 6.21 -12.69
N LEU A 98 -2.08 6.16 -11.46
CA LEU A 98 -2.87 7.24 -10.92
C LEU A 98 -2.07 8.54 -10.75
N LEU A 99 -0.78 8.44 -10.42
CA LEU A 99 0.11 9.59 -10.35
C LEU A 99 0.31 10.24 -11.73
N VAL A 100 0.25 9.46 -12.82
CA VAL A 100 0.27 9.97 -14.20
C VAL A 100 -0.93 10.86 -14.48
N ALA A 101 -2.11 10.48 -14.00
CA ALA A 101 -3.35 11.27 -14.13
C ALA A 101 -3.42 12.48 -13.20
N SER A 102 -2.59 12.53 -12.16
CA SER A 102 -2.60 13.60 -11.16
C SER A 102 -1.72 14.77 -11.60
N GLU A 103 -2.22 15.99 -11.45
CA GLU A 103 -1.46 17.23 -11.69
C GLU A 103 -1.45 18.10 -10.41
N PRO A 104 -0.30 18.69 -10.03
CA PRO A 104 1.02 18.50 -10.64
C PRO A 104 1.60 17.11 -10.31
N GLY A 105 2.14 16.43 -11.33
CA GLY A 105 2.96 15.24 -11.14
C GLY A 105 4.38 15.60 -10.69
N GLY A 106 5.05 14.73 -9.94
CA GLY A 106 6.43 14.98 -9.48
C GLY A 106 6.84 14.16 -8.26
N PRO A 107 8.10 14.31 -7.80
CA PRO A 107 8.62 13.58 -6.64
C PRO A 107 7.82 13.85 -5.37
N ASP A 108 7.42 15.10 -5.13
CA ASP A 108 6.61 15.48 -3.95
C ASP A 108 5.21 14.87 -3.99
N ALA A 109 4.61 14.77 -5.18
CA ALA A 109 3.31 14.13 -5.37
C ALA A 109 3.42 12.62 -5.10
N GLY A 110 4.48 11.98 -5.61
CA GLY A 110 4.78 10.57 -5.34
C GLY A 110 5.01 10.30 -3.85
N LEU A 111 5.77 11.16 -3.16
CA LEU A 111 6.02 11.06 -1.73
C LEU A 111 4.75 11.21 -0.91
N ARG A 112 3.94 12.25 -1.18
CA ARG A 112 2.66 12.46 -0.51
C ARG A 112 1.71 11.29 -0.73
N GLN A 113 1.64 10.78 -1.95
CA GLN A 113 0.81 9.63 -2.29
C GLN A 113 1.27 8.37 -1.54
N GLY A 114 2.58 8.13 -1.49
CA GLY A 114 3.18 7.02 -0.74
C GLY A 114 2.92 7.14 0.77
N LEU A 115 3.04 8.33 1.35
CA LEU A 115 2.73 8.57 2.76
C LEU A 115 1.26 8.35 3.10
N VAL A 116 0.35 8.81 2.23
CA VAL A 116 -1.08 8.54 2.38
C VAL A 116 -1.34 7.04 2.34
N PHE A 117 -0.82 6.34 1.33
CA PHE A 117 -0.93 4.89 1.24
C PHE A 117 -0.38 4.19 2.50
N ALA A 118 0.78 4.62 2.99
CA ALA A 118 1.40 4.07 4.19
C ALA A 118 0.55 4.27 5.44
N SER A 119 0.00 5.47 5.64
CA SER A 119 -0.84 5.77 6.79
C SER A 119 -2.09 4.89 6.84
N PHE A 120 -2.78 4.71 5.70
CA PHE A 120 -3.96 3.84 5.62
C PHE A 120 -3.60 2.37 5.77
N ALA A 121 -2.54 1.90 5.13
CA ALA A 121 -2.10 0.50 5.20
C ALA A 121 -1.74 0.12 6.64
N LEU A 122 -0.92 0.92 7.31
CA LEU A 122 -0.49 0.65 8.69
C LEU A 122 -1.66 0.77 9.68
N ALA A 123 -2.52 1.77 9.52
CA ALA A 123 -3.71 1.90 10.37
C ALA A 123 -4.65 0.71 10.22
N LEU A 124 -4.92 0.27 8.98
CA LEU A 124 -5.76 -0.91 8.74
C LEU A 124 -5.10 -2.19 9.24
N GLY A 125 -3.81 -2.40 8.96
CA GLY A 125 -3.06 -3.57 9.42
C GLY A 125 -3.07 -3.70 10.95
N ALA A 126 -2.77 -2.61 11.65
CA ALA A 126 -2.78 -2.59 13.11
C ALA A 126 -4.18 -2.84 13.67
N LEU A 127 -5.20 -2.16 13.12
CA LEU A 127 -6.55 -2.24 13.65
C LEU A 127 -7.24 -3.58 13.35
N ARG A 128 -6.98 -4.17 12.18
CA ARG A 128 -7.48 -5.51 11.83
C ARG A 128 -6.77 -6.61 12.60
N GLU A 129 -5.47 -6.49 12.83
CA GLU A 129 -4.76 -7.47 13.65
C GLU A 129 -5.21 -7.41 15.11
N LEU A 130 -5.34 -6.19 15.67
CA LEU A 130 -5.78 -5.99 17.04
C LEU A 130 -7.23 -6.44 17.26
N LEU A 131 -8.17 -6.08 16.37
CA LEU A 131 -9.58 -6.45 16.53
C LEU A 131 -9.86 -7.89 16.11
N GLY A 132 -9.13 -8.39 15.11
CA GLY A 132 -9.36 -9.70 14.50
C GLY A 132 -8.68 -10.84 15.24
N HIS A 133 -7.43 -10.63 15.68
CA HIS A 133 -6.59 -11.65 16.32
C HIS A 133 -6.27 -11.34 17.78
N ALA A 134 -6.65 -10.15 18.29
CA ALA A 134 -6.27 -9.68 19.62
C ALA A 134 -4.74 -9.66 19.83
N SER A 135 -3.98 -9.57 18.73
CA SER A 135 -2.52 -9.55 18.73
C SER A 135 -1.98 -8.36 17.95
N LEU A 136 -0.72 -8.05 18.17
CA LEU A 136 0.07 -7.10 17.42
C LEU A 136 1.42 -7.72 17.09
N LEU A 137 1.86 -7.53 15.85
CA LEU A 137 3.14 -8.01 15.33
C LEU A 137 3.27 -9.54 15.31
N ALA A 138 2.16 -10.26 15.16
CA ALA A 138 2.17 -11.69 14.89
C ALA A 138 2.99 -11.95 13.62
N HIS A 139 3.98 -12.85 13.71
CA HIS A 139 4.97 -13.14 12.66
C HIS A 139 5.97 -12.00 12.38
N GLY A 140 6.28 -11.15 13.37
CA GLY A 140 7.32 -10.13 13.29
C GLY A 140 8.71 -10.68 12.90
N GLU A 141 8.94 -11.97 13.08
CA GLU A 141 10.14 -12.69 12.63
C GLU A 141 10.41 -12.55 11.12
N TRP A 142 9.38 -12.38 10.28
CA TRP A 142 9.55 -12.17 8.83
C TRP A 142 10.23 -10.85 8.46
N LEU A 143 10.23 -9.88 9.38
CA LEU A 143 10.93 -8.59 9.25
C LEU A 143 12.10 -8.46 10.23
N GLY A 144 12.46 -9.53 10.95
CA GLY A 144 13.47 -9.48 12.01
C GLY A 144 13.02 -8.81 13.31
N LEU A 145 11.71 -8.57 13.48
CA LEU A 145 11.09 -7.92 14.64
C LEU A 145 10.41 -8.92 15.60
N GLY A 146 10.83 -10.19 15.59
CA GLY A 146 10.16 -11.27 16.33
C GLY A 146 10.06 -11.05 17.85
N ALA A 147 10.93 -10.23 18.43
CA ALA A 147 10.95 -9.94 19.87
C ALA A 147 9.84 -8.98 20.34
N LEU A 148 9.14 -8.30 19.43
CA LEU A 148 8.13 -7.29 19.74
C LEU A 148 6.69 -7.82 19.64
N HIS A 149 6.51 -9.15 19.70
CA HIS A 149 5.19 -9.75 19.66
C HIS A 149 4.36 -9.38 20.89
N TRP A 150 3.11 -8.99 20.70
CA TRP A 150 2.17 -8.77 21.79
C TRP A 150 0.87 -9.48 21.49
N GLN A 151 0.37 -10.24 22.45
CA GLN A 151 -0.87 -11.01 22.30
C GLN A 151 -1.71 -10.81 23.56
N ALA A 152 -2.95 -10.35 23.38
CA ALA A 152 -3.91 -10.25 24.47
C ALA A 152 -4.46 -11.65 24.78
N ALA A 153 -4.86 -11.86 26.05
CA ALA A 153 -5.47 -13.10 26.52
C ALA A 153 -6.95 -13.27 26.13
N ALA A 154 -7.45 -12.49 25.16
CA ALA A 154 -8.84 -12.50 24.71
C ALA A 154 -8.94 -13.07 23.30
N ASP A 155 -10.04 -13.77 23.00
CA ASP A 155 -10.31 -14.26 21.65
C ASP A 155 -10.64 -13.08 20.71
N GLY A 156 -9.93 -13.01 19.59
CA GLY A 156 -10.17 -12.01 18.56
C GLY A 156 -11.53 -12.18 17.86
N LEU A 157 -12.05 -11.12 17.26
CA LEU A 157 -13.32 -11.15 16.54
C LEU A 157 -13.08 -11.56 15.07
N PRO A 158 -13.46 -12.79 14.64
CA PRO A 158 -13.16 -13.29 13.29
C PRO A 158 -13.79 -12.44 12.18
N LEU A 159 -14.80 -11.64 12.50
CA LEU A 159 -15.41 -10.66 11.60
C LEU A 159 -14.38 -9.66 11.04
N PHE A 160 -13.41 -9.20 11.84
CA PHE A 160 -12.45 -8.17 11.42
C PHE A 160 -11.26 -8.71 10.61
N VAL A 161 -11.04 -10.02 10.69
CA VAL A 161 -10.10 -10.75 9.82
C VAL A 161 -10.68 -10.89 8.41
N SER A 162 -12.01 -10.97 8.29
CA SER A 162 -12.68 -11.11 7.00
C SER A 162 -12.67 -9.82 6.16
N ALA A 163 -12.80 -9.96 4.83
CA ALA A 163 -12.86 -8.83 3.89
C ALA A 163 -13.96 -7.79 4.22
N PRO A 164 -15.19 -8.17 4.66
CA PRO A 164 -16.19 -7.22 5.15
C PRO A 164 -15.69 -6.32 6.29
N GLY A 165 -14.95 -6.88 7.25
CA GLY A 165 -14.40 -6.14 8.38
C GLY A 165 -13.39 -5.07 7.94
N GLY A 166 -12.52 -5.42 6.98
CA GLY A 166 -11.58 -4.47 6.38
C GLY A 166 -12.26 -3.29 5.68
N LEU A 167 -13.36 -3.53 4.98
CA LEU A 167 -14.14 -2.48 4.31
C LEU A 167 -14.83 -1.54 5.31
N ILE A 168 -15.40 -2.08 6.39
CA ILE A 168 -16.02 -1.29 7.47
C ILE A 168 -14.98 -0.36 8.10
N LEU A 169 -13.82 -0.91 8.44
CA LEU A 169 -12.71 -0.18 9.04
C LEU A 169 -12.17 0.90 8.12
N LEU A 170 -11.99 0.60 6.83
CA LEU A 170 -11.58 1.59 5.85
C LEU A 170 -12.62 2.70 5.69
N GLY A 171 -13.91 2.37 5.68
CA GLY A 171 -15.01 3.35 5.66
C GLY A 171 -14.96 4.29 6.87
N LEU A 172 -14.72 3.75 8.06
CA LEU A 172 -14.58 4.53 9.30
C LEU A 172 -13.35 5.44 9.26
N LEU A 173 -12.20 4.93 8.82
CA LEU A 173 -10.98 5.72 8.62
C LEU A 173 -11.19 6.87 7.64
N LEU A 174 -11.86 6.61 6.51
CA LEU A 174 -12.20 7.65 5.54
C LEU A 174 -13.16 8.70 6.12
N ALA A 175 -14.16 8.27 6.92
CA ALA A 175 -15.06 9.18 7.59
C ALA A 175 -14.31 10.13 8.54
N LEU A 176 -13.40 9.59 9.36
CA LEU A 176 -12.57 10.37 10.28
C LEU A 176 -11.67 11.38 9.55
N VAL A 177 -11.01 10.97 8.46
CA VAL A 177 -10.17 11.85 7.66
C VAL A 177 -10.98 12.97 7.00
N ARG A 178 -12.25 12.71 6.65
CA ARG A 178 -13.18 13.69 6.08
C ARG A 178 -13.86 14.58 7.12
N LEU A 179 -13.86 14.19 8.40
CA LEU A 179 -14.46 14.94 9.51
C LEU A 179 -13.61 16.13 9.98
N LYS A 180 -12.40 16.31 9.43
CA LYS A 180 -11.57 17.47 9.75
C LYS A 180 -12.26 18.73 9.18
N PRO A 181 -12.67 19.70 10.03
CA PRO A 181 -13.40 20.89 9.63
C PRO A 181 -12.58 21.81 8.72
#